data_AF-A0A4U1ZJZ2-F1
#
_entry.id   AF-A0A4U1ZJZ2-F1
#
_cell.length_a   1.000
_cell.length_b   1.000
_cell.length_c   1.000
_cell.angle_alpha   90.00
_cell.angle_beta   90.00
_cell.angle_gamma   90.00
#
_symmetry.space_group_name_H-M   'P 1'
#
loop_
_entity.id
_entity.type
_entity.pdbx_description
1 polymer ?
#
loop_
_entity_poly.entity_id
_entity_poly.type
_entity_poly.pdbx_seq_one_letter_code
_entity_poly.pdbx_strand_id
1 'polypeptide(L)'
;MTYKAEFKGWSNLSLDDIMVAYKKAKADCYFENGFPSSIAFAEFEDNLIENLKDILKKWTEHNGPKLAECIGEFHLVPKKLTVVPKENSNGHIHFSDKGKAFKYLTKHSTLLPELRIIGDFPVEAHIFSALWINTVGHKLDACLETNDVYGARLKRQGTCENDNSDINPYNLSAIGSFKPYQYPYQKWRNDGLNAIRSEIENNRPVVAVSLDLKSYYHNIDPSFIGDKKFLESIGLSGSNSLSDDEIKLTKKLSSLLVKWNTKASEYTNTLSSSNNTISCGLAIGLTASRIISNVLLWRWDKLIRQELTPIHYGRYVDDMFLVLNDGGSITDTNSLMRFMAERMFFDQGSVRKKVLEQEGEIWSINFPKNYYKNTKIQFQANKQKLFLLEGKAGLDLIDNIKQEMAKLSSEHRLMPSIENLDNSTATKVLSASESPTESADTLRRADGLAIHRLSWSIQLRQVETIARDLHPNSWSKKRKDFYRFAQDHILCADKILNHFDYLPRLLSLSISVGDWADAHKIVDSSFSALDQLIKTVENDGNISIVNGIGHQELTTDGWKNLYKSLIYYFIDCSAKAYLPTKSSTDYNVRKLATKFIEHLSERANFNELFSLNTWIKSSLILHLNSKEVT
;
A
#
# COMPACT_ATOMS: atom_id res chain seq x y z
N MET A 1 18.05 -28.18 0.67
CA MET A 1 18.93 -27.19 -0.02
C MET A 1 20.02 -26.78 0.95
N THR A 2 21.27 -26.76 0.50
CA THR A 2 22.48 -26.42 1.29
C THR A 2 22.83 -24.92 1.28
N TYR A 3 22.07 -24.10 0.54
CA TYR A 3 22.28 -22.66 0.43
C TYR A 3 21.95 -21.92 1.74
N LYS A 4 22.83 -21.00 2.15
CA LYS A 4 22.63 -20.05 3.27
C LYS A 4 22.90 -18.63 2.77
N ALA A 5 22.00 -17.71 3.08
CA ALA A 5 22.15 -16.30 2.72
C ALA A 5 23.03 -15.58 3.76
N GLU A 6 24.35 -15.70 3.61
CA GLU A 6 25.34 -15.01 4.43
C GLU A 6 26.14 -14.03 3.57
N PHE A 7 26.09 -12.73 3.89
CA PHE A 7 26.83 -11.73 3.13
C PHE A 7 28.27 -11.62 3.65
N LYS A 8 29.23 -12.13 2.87
CA LYS A 8 30.68 -12.14 3.19
C LYS A 8 31.46 -11.10 2.38
N GLY A 9 30.81 -10.01 2.01
CA GLY A 9 31.37 -8.96 1.16
C GLY A 9 31.06 -9.16 -0.33
N TRP A 10 31.19 -8.08 -1.10
CA TRP A 10 30.79 -8.02 -2.50
C TRP A 10 31.60 -8.96 -3.41
N SER A 11 32.88 -9.17 -3.12
CA SER A 11 33.76 -10.07 -3.89
C SER A 11 33.42 -11.55 -3.73
N ASN A 12 32.71 -11.92 -2.66
CA ASN A 12 32.32 -13.30 -2.34
C ASN A 12 30.87 -13.60 -2.74
N LEU A 13 30.19 -12.65 -3.38
CA LEU A 13 28.83 -12.86 -3.86
C LEU A 13 28.83 -13.92 -4.95
N SER A 14 27.85 -14.82 -4.90
CA SER A 14 27.70 -15.91 -5.87
C SER A 14 26.47 -15.70 -6.76
N LEU A 15 26.40 -16.47 -7.85
CA LEU A 15 25.21 -16.49 -8.70
C LEU A 15 23.99 -17.03 -7.94
N ASP A 16 24.19 -17.95 -6.99
CA ASP A 16 23.11 -18.49 -6.15
C ASP A 16 22.49 -17.39 -5.28
N ASP A 17 23.30 -16.49 -4.72
CA ASP A 17 22.82 -15.35 -3.93
C ASP A 17 21.91 -14.43 -4.76
N ILE A 18 22.37 -14.10 -5.97
CA ILE A 18 21.64 -13.24 -6.90
C ILE A 18 20.37 -13.93 -7.39
N MET A 19 20.41 -15.22 -7.69
CA MET A 19 19.26 -16.00 -8.15
C MET A 19 18.18 -16.12 -7.06
N VAL A 20 18.56 -16.39 -5.81
CA VAL A 20 17.61 -16.44 -4.69
C VAL A 20 17.02 -15.06 -4.41
N ALA A 21 17.83 -14.01 -4.46
CA ALA A 21 17.36 -12.63 -4.34
C ALA A 21 16.37 -12.27 -5.46
N TYR A 22 16.65 -12.62 -6.71
CA TYR A 22 15.74 -12.41 -7.84
C TYR A 22 14.39 -13.12 -7.67
N LYS A 23 14.39 -14.40 -7.24
CA LYS A 23 13.14 -15.14 -7.01
C LYS A 23 12.27 -14.46 -5.95
N LYS A 24 12.89 -13.96 -4.87
CA LYS A 24 12.20 -13.19 -3.83
C LYS A 24 11.69 -11.85 -4.37
N ALA A 25 12.52 -11.12 -5.11
CA ALA A 25 12.17 -9.84 -5.73
C ALA A 25 10.93 -9.96 -6.62
N LYS A 26 10.92 -10.92 -7.56
CA LYS A 26 9.77 -11.17 -8.45
C LYS A 26 8.50 -11.49 -7.66
N ALA A 27 8.60 -12.42 -6.70
CA ALA A 27 7.45 -12.83 -5.91
C ALA A 27 6.92 -11.68 -5.04
N ASP A 28 7.80 -10.91 -4.41
CA ASP A 28 7.41 -9.78 -3.59
C ASP A 28 6.71 -8.71 -4.45
N CYS A 29 7.27 -8.34 -5.61
CA CYS A 29 6.62 -7.40 -6.53
C CYS A 29 5.28 -7.91 -7.06
N TYR A 30 5.14 -9.23 -7.25
CA TYR A 30 3.88 -9.84 -7.69
C TYR A 30 2.77 -9.77 -6.62
N PHE A 31 3.13 -9.95 -5.34
CA PHE A 31 2.16 -9.93 -4.23
C PHE A 31 1.92 -8.52 -3.67
N GLU A 32 2.80 -7.56 -3.95
CA GLU A 32 2.64 -6.18 -3.52
C GLU A 32 1.78 -5.36 -4.48
N ASN A 33 0.94 -4.49 -3.91
CA ASN A 33 0.22 -3.47 -4.67
C ASN A 33 1.13 -2.25 -4.90
N GLY A 34 2.26 -2.47 -5.58
CA GLY A 34 3.21 -1.42 -5.98
C GLY A 34 2.88 -0.83 -7.35
N PHE A 35 3.77 0.05 -7.87
CA PHE A 35 3.68 0.48 -9.26
C PHE A 35 3.87 -0.73 -10.20
N PRO A 36 3.24 -0.73 -11.40
CA PRO A 36 3.37 -1.82 -12.35
C PRO A 36 4.81 -2.19 -12.69
N SER A 37 5.17 -3.46 -12.50
CA SER A 37 6.54 -3.97 -12.73
C SER A 37 6.58 -5.28 -13.52
N SER A 38 5.42 -5.85 -13.87
CA SER A 38 5.40 -7.23 -14.40
C SER A 38 5.98 -7.32 -15.81
N ILE A 39 5.80 -6.29 -16.63
CA ILE A 39 6.47 -6.19 -17.93
C ILE A 39 7.99 -6.14 -17.75
N ALA A 40 8.51 -5.30 -16.84
CA ALA A 40 9.94 -5.18 -16.60
C ALA A 40 10.57 -6.52 -16.14
N PHE A 41 9.87 -7.30 -15.30
CA PHE A 41 10.32 -8.64 -14.93
C PHE A 41 10.26 -9.63 -16.10
N ALA A 42 9.23 -9.56 -16.96
CA ALA A 42 9.14 -10.40 -18.14
C ALA A 42 10.29 -10.12 -19.13
N GLU A 43 10.58 -8.85 -19.41
CA GLU A 43 11.71 -8.45 -20.26
C GLU A 43 13.06 -8.87 -19.67
N PHE A 44 13.22 -8.71 -18.36
CA PHE A 44 14.43 -9.17 -17.67
C PHE A 44 14.61 -10.69 -17.77
N GLU A 45 13.52 -11.44 -17.89
CA GLU A 45 13.52 -12.90 -17.97
C GLU A 45 13.90 -13.44 -19.35
N ASP A 46 13.80 -12.64 -20.41
CA ASP A 46 14.17 -13.07 -21.78
C ASP A 46 15.62 -13.56 -21.86
N ASN A 47 16.52 -12.96 -21.08
CA ASN A 47 17.93 -13.37 -20.94
C ASN A 47 18.32 -13.52 -19.46
N LEU A 48 17.44 -14.16 -18.66
CA LEU A 48 17.54 -14.20 -17.20
C LEU A 48 18.96 -14.51 -16.68
N ILE A 49 19.58 -15.60 -17.15
CA ILE A 49 20.87 -16.06 -16.62
C ILE A 49 21.99 -15.06 -16.93
N GLU A 50 22.04 -14.51 -18.15
CA GLU A 50 23.05 -13.53 -18.52
C GLU A 50 22.84 -12.20 -17.78
N ASN A 51 21.59 -11.75 -17.66
CA ASN A 51 21.27 -10.56 -16.87
C ASN A 51 21.70 -10.69 -15.40
N LEU A 52 21.49 -11.86 -14.78
CA LEU A 52 21.94 -12.11 -13.39
C LEU A 52 23.47 -12.19 -13.28
N LYS A 53 24.16 -12.79 -14.26
CA LYS A 53 25.64 -12.80 -14.31
C LYS A 53 26.22 -11.40 -14.47
N ASP A 54 25.58 -10.56 -15.29
CA ASP A 54 25.99 -9.17 -15.49
C ASP A 54 25.82 -8.35 -14.21
N ILE A 55 24.71 -8.51 -13.49
CA ILE A 55 24.52 -7.91 -12.17
C ILE A 55 25.63 -8.37 -11.21
N LEU A 56 25.88 -9.67 -11.13
CA LEU A 56 26.92 -10.23 -10.27
C LEU A 56 28.29 -9.64 -10.57
N LYS A 57 28.67 -9.60 -11.85
CA LYS A 57 29.94 -9.00 -12.31
C LYS A 57 30.02 -7.53 -11.94
N LYS A 58 28.99 -6.73 -12.23
CA LYS A 58 28.96 -5.31 -11.88
C LYS A 58 29.11 -5.09 -10.38
N TRP A 59 28.39 -5.85 -9.55
CA TRP A 59 28.40 -5.68 -8.10
C TRP A 59 29.71 -6.14 -7.46
N THR A 60 30.34 -7.20 -7.97
CA THR A 60 31.66 -7.65 -7.54
C THR A 60 32.75 -6.63 -7.89
N GLU A 61 32.72 -6.06 -9.09
CA GLU A 61 33.69 -5.03 -9.54
C GLU A 61 33.56 -3.68 -8.81
N HIS A 62 32.32 -3.24 -8.53
CA HIS A 62 32.05 -1.88 -8.02
C HIS A 62 31.65 -1.84 -6.54
N ASN A 63 31.80 -2.94 -5.80
CA ASN A 63 31.35 -3.06 -4.41
C ASN A 63 29.86 -2.66 -4.26
N GLY A 64 29.02 -3.37 -5.01
CA GLY A 64 27.56 -3.26 -5.01
C GLY A 64 26.99 -2.40 -6.15
N PRO A 65 25.66 -2.20 -6.15
CA PRO A 65 24.95 -1.53 -7.24
C PRO A 65 25.38 -0.08 -7.41
N LYS A 66 25.32 0.41 -8.65
CA LYS A 66 25.45 1.83 -8.95
C LYS A 66 24.16 2.54 -8.58
N LEU A 67 24.20 3.39 -7.56
CA LEU A 67 23.01 4.05 -7.01
C LEU A 67 22.25 4.91 -8.03
N ALA A 68 22.90 5.42 -9.07
CA ALA A 68 22.25 6.17 -10.13
C ALA A 68 21.36 5.28 -11.02
N GLU A 69 21.78 4.04 -11.26
CA GLU A 69 21.06 3.08 -12.09
C GLU A 69 19.90 2.44 -11.32
N CYS A 70 20.00 2.35 -9.99
CA CYS A 70 18.95 1.75 -9.13
C CYS A 70 17.92 2.73 -8.58
N ILE A 71 17.99 4.02 -8.91
CA ILE A 71 17.13 5.04 -8.28
C ILE A 71 15.66 4.96 -8.73
N GLY A 72 15.42 4.44 -9.94
CA GLY A 72 14.09 4.35 -10.52
C GLY A 72 13.51 5.67 -11.03
N GLU A 73 12.30 5.60 -11.57
CA GLU A 73 11.44 6.75 -11.89
C GLU A 73 10.48 7.06 -10.74
N PHE A 74 9.84 8.22 -10.82
CA PHE A 74 8.89 8.71 -9.81
C PHE A 74 7.52 8.91 -10.44
N HIS A 75 6.50 8.39 -9.79
CA HIS A 75 5.12 8.44 -10.27
C HIS A 75 4.19 9.03 -9.22
N LEU A 76 3.38 9.98 -9.66
CA LEU A 76 2.27 10.56 -8.92
C LEU A 76 1.05 9.66 -9.12
N VAL A 77 0.56 9.09 -8.03
CA VAL A 77 -0.62 8.23 -8.02
C VAL A 77 -1.63 8.75 -7.01
N PRO A 78 -2.92 8.48 -7.19
CA PRO A 78 -3.91 8.93 -6.24
C PRO A 78 -3.92 8.09 -4.96
N LYS A 79 -4.32 8.75 -3.88
CA LYS A 79 -4.60 8.15 -2.58
C LYS A 79 -6.10 8.15 -2.31
N LYS A 80 -6.77 9.28 -2.51
CA LYS A 80 -8.23 9.47 -2.42
C LYS A 80 -8.64 10.85 -2.94
N LEU A 81 -9.94 11.08 -3.05
CA LEU A 81 -10.52 12.41 -3.20
C LEU A 81 -11.16 12.84 -1.88
N THR A 82 -10.70 13.95 -1.31
CA THR A 82 -11.30 14.57 -0.13
C THR A 82 -12.31 15.62 -0.57
N VAL A 83 -13.51 15.60 0.01
CA VAL A 83 -14.59 16.54 -0.27
C VAL A 83 -14.80 17.41 0.95
N VAL A 84 -14.65 18.73 0.79
CA VAL A 84 -14.82 19.70 1.88
C VAL A 84 -16.10 20.52 1.62
N PRO A 85 -17.14 20.42 2.45
CA PRO A 85 -18.36 21.21 2.29
C PRO A 85 -18.09 22.71 2.37
N LYS A 86 -18.74 23.49 1.49
CA LYS A 86 -18.80 24.96 1.56
C LYS A 86 -19.88 25.36 2.59
N GLU A 87 -19.76 26.50 3.27
CA GLU A 87 -20.54 26.91 4.48
C GLU A 87 -22.08 26.98 4.35
N ASN A 88 -22.70 26.54 3.24
CA ASN A 88 -24.16 26.58 2.99
C ASN A 88 -24.69 25.29 2.32
N SER A 89 -24.29 24.10 2.78
CA SER A 89 -24.81 22.84 2.22
C SER A 89 -26.22 22.54 2.77
N ASN A 90 -27.25 22.75 1.93
CA ASN A 90 -28.62 22.35 2.25
C ASN A 90 -28.82 20.83 2.02
N GLY A 91 -29.34 20.12 3.04
CA GLY A 91 -30.04 18.84 2.95
C GLY A 91 -29.33 17.65 2.27
N HIS A 92 -29.86 16.44 2.48
CA HIS A 92 -29.45 15.26 1.72
C HIS A 92 -30.24 15.20 0.41
N ILE A 93 -29.58 15.46 -0.73
CA ILE A 93 -30.17 15.33 -2.07
C ILE A 93 -29.57 14.12 -2.77
N HIS A 94 -30.43 13.25 -3.30
CA HIS A 94 -30.03 12.03 -4.02
C HIS A 94 -30.25 12.20 -5.52
N PHE A 95 -29.24 11.82 -6.31
CA PHE A 95 -29.29 11.88 -7.76
C PHE A 95 -29.07 10.48 -8.34
N SER A 96 -29.93 10.08 -9.28
CA SER A 96 -29.67 8.91 -10.13
C SER A 96 -28.72 9.23 -11.29
N ASP A 97 -28.71 10.47 -11.77
CA ASP A 97 -27.81 10.94 -12.82
C ASP A 97 -26.47 11.39 -12.23
N LYS A 98 -25.38 10.70 -12.59
CA LYS A 98 -24.03 10.99 -12.12
C LYS A 98 -23.53 12.40 -12.50
N GLY A 99 -23.96 12.93 -13.65
CA GLY A 99 -23.58 14.27 -14.10
C GLY A 99 -24.18 15.37 -13.24
N LYS A 100 -25.47 15.25 -12.89
CA LYS A 100 -26.17 16.13 -11.95
C LYS A 100 -25.60 15.99 -10.54
N ALA A 101 -25.32 14.76 -10.10
CA ALA A 101 -24.68 14.49 -8.81
C ALA A 101 -23.35 15.25 -8.69
N PHE A 102 -22.49 15.12 -9.70
CA PHE A 102 -21.20 15.79 -9.72
C PHE A 102 -21.32 17.31 -9.76
N LYS A 103 -22.21 17.86 -10.60
CA LYS A 103 -22.46 19.32 -10.65
C LYS A 103 -22.97 19.87 -9.32
N TYR A 104 -23.81 19.11 -8.62
CA TYR A 104 -24.27 19.49 -7.29
C TYR A 104 -23.12 19.49 -6.28
N LEU A 105 -22.32 18.41 -6.29
CA LEU A 105 -21.16 18.28 -5.42
C LEU A 105 -20.19 19.45 -5.57
N THR A 106 -19.82 19.81 -6.80
CA THR A 106 -18.83 20.89 -7.05
C THR A 106 -19.36 22.28 -6.73
N LYS A 107 -20.68 22.47 -6.77
CA LYS A 107 -21.32 23.72 -6.34
C LYS A 107 -21.27 23.90 -4.82
N HIS A 108 -21.41 22.81 -4.06
CA HIS A 108 -21.58 22.85 -2.61
C HIS A 108 -20.36 22.35 -1.83
N SER A 109 -19.31 21.91 -2.51
CA SER A 109 -18.09 21.40 -1.88
C SER A 109 -16.88 21.71 -2.73
N THR A 110 -15.73 21.87 -2.07
CA THR A 110 -14.42 21.91 -2.71
C THR A 110 -13.85 20.51 -2.77
N LEU A 111 -13.32 20.17 -3.94
CA LEU A 111 -12.70 18.87 -4.21
C LEU A 111 -11.19 18.99 -4.02
N LEU A 112 -10.63 18.19 -3.12
CA LEU A 112 -9.20 18.15 -2.80
C LEU A 112 -8.62 16.77 -3.14
N PRO A 113 -7.97 16.63 -4.31
CA PRO A 113 -7.23 15.43 -4.66
C PRO A 113 -6.09 15.18 -3.66
N GLU A 114 -6.07 13.98 -3.06
CA GLU A 114 -4.93 13.49 -2.29
C GLU A 114 -4.11 12.54 -3.16
N LEU A 115 -2.86 12.90 -3.41
CA LEU A 115 -1.92 12.20 -4.26
C LEU A 115 -0.67 11.82 -3.46
N ARG A 116 0.11 10.88 -4.01
CA ARG A 116 1.37 10.41 -3.41
C ARG A 116 2.39 10.09 -4.48
N ILE A 117 3.64 10.29 -4.15
CA ILE A 117 4.78 9.86 -4.95
C ILE A 117 5.14 8.43 -4.57
N ILE A 118 5.26 7.58 -5.58
CA ILE A 118 5.78 6.22 -5.47
C ILE A 118 6.93 6.03 -6.46
N GLY A 119 7.81 5.07 -6.19
CA GLY A 119 8.91 4.74 -7.07
C GLY A 119 8.56 3.61 -8.03
N ASP A 120 8.99 3.78 -9.28
CA ASP A 120 9.07 2.71 -10.29
C ASP A 120 10.54 2.29 -10.42
N PHE A 121 10.88 1.11 -9.91
CA PHE A 121 12.26 0.69 -9.75
C PHE A 121 12.65 -0.37 -10.79
N PRO A 122 13.89 -0.32 -11.31
CA PRO A 122 14.37 -1.38 -12.19
C PRO A 122 14.49 -2.70 -11.43
N VAL A 123 14.45 -3.82 -12.17
CA VAL A 123 14.57 -5.18 -11.59
C VAL A 123 15.83 -5.33 -10.72
N GLU A 124 16.96 -4.73 -11.11
CA GLU A 124 18.20 -4.74 -10.32
C GLU A 124 18.02 -4.15 -8.91
N ALA A 125 17.24 -3.07 -8.76
CA ALA A 125 16.99 -2.45 -7.46
C ALA A 125 16.09 -3.34 -6.58
N HIS A 126 15.12 -4.03 -7.18
CA HIS A 126 14.31 -5.03 -6.47
C HIS A 126 15.15 -6.24 -6.03
N ILE A 127 16.07 -6.72 -6.88
CA ILE A 127 17.03 -7.77 -6.51
C ILE A 127 17.91 -7.30 -5.34
N PHE A 128 18.37 -6.05 -5.36
CA PHE A 128 19.18 -5.50 -4.28
C PHE A 128 18.40 -5.41 -2.95
N SER A 129 17.14 -4.94 -3.01
CA SER A 129 16.22 -4.95 -1.86
C SER A 129 16.07 -6.37 -1.29
N ALA A 130 15.82 -7.36 -2.15
CA ALA A 130 15.65 -8.76 -1.74
C ALA A 130 16.94 -9.39 -1.20
N LEU A 131 18.11 -9.10 -1.79
CA LEU A 131 19.41 -9.55 -1.28
C LEU A 131 19.64 -9.03 0.15
N TRP A 132 19.36 -7.75 0.40
CA TRP A 132 19.48 -7.18 1.73
C TRP A 132 18.50 -7.82 2.72
N ILE A 133 17.25 -8.07 2.33
CA ILE A 133 16.27 -8.77 3.18
C ILE A 133 16.77 -10.18 3.54
N ASN A 134 17.26 -10.93 2.55
CA ASN A 134 17.72 -12.31 2.70
C ASN A 134 18.92 -12.44 3.63
N THR A 135 19.73 -11.39 3.77
CA THR A 135 21.01 -11.41 4.50
C THR A 135 20.96 -10.65 5.83
N VAL A 136 20.35 -9.46 5.85
CA VAL A 136 20.38 -8.54 7.00
C VAL A 136 18.98 -8.18 7.48
N GLY A 137 18.06 -7.84 6.56
CA GLY A 137 16.72 -7.38 6.92
C GLY A 137 15.97 -8.37 7.81
N HIS A 138 16.16 -9.67 7.63
CA HIS A 138 15.55 -10.68 8.48
C HIS A 138 16.07 -10.72 9.92
N LYS A 139 17.29 -10.25 10.17
CA LYS A 139 17.87 -10.09 11.51
C LYS A 139 17.23 -8.90 12.22
N LEU A 140 17.01 -7.79 11.51
CA LEU A 140 16.30 -6.63 12.05
C LEU A 140 14.82 -6.96 12.34
N ASP A 141 14.15 -7.71 11.46
CA ASP A 141 12.78 -8.20 11.72
C ASP A 141 12.71 -9.15 12.94
N ALA A 142 13.80 -9.86 13.26
CA ALA A 142 13.87 -10.73 14.43
C ALA A 142 13.92 -9.94 15.74
N CYS A 143 14.41 -8.69 15.73
CA CYS A 143 14.39 -7.84 16.93
C CYS A 143 12.97 -7.44 17.36
N LEU A 144 11.95 -7.63 16.51
CA LEU A 144 10.58 -7.21 16.77
C LEU A 144 9.78 -8.29 17.52
N GLU A 145 9.11 -7.87 18.59
CA GLU A 145 8.23 -8.73 19.38
C GLU A 145 7.09 -9.32 18.55
N THR A 146 6.95 -10.65 18.56
CA THR A 146 5.97 -11.36 17.73
C THR A 146 4.53 -11.12 18.16
N ASN A 147 4.31 -10.82 19.45
CA ASN A 147 2.98 -10.55 20.00
C ASN A 147 2.50 -9.12 19.76
N ASP A 148 3.40 -8.21 19.38
CA ASP A 148 3.10 -6.79 19.30
C ASP A 148 3.09 -6.31 17.85
N VAL A 149 3.93 -6.90 16.99
CA VAL A 149 4.06 -6.47 15.59
C VAL A 149 3.51 -7.53 14.64
N TYR A 150 2.32 -7.25 14.09
CA TYR A 150 1.57 -8.15 13.21
C TYR A 150 1.83 -7.85 11.73
N GLY A 151 1.91 -6.56 11.38
CA GLY A 151 2.01 -6.09 10.01
C GLY A 151 3.42 -6.24 9.43
N ALA A 152 3.49 -6.54 8.13
CA ALA A 152 4.73 -6.59 7.34
C ALA A 152 5.89 -7.42 7.94
N ARG A 153 5.57 -8.52 8.63
CA ARG A 153 6.54 -9.49 9.16
C ARG A 153 6.98 -10.50 8.11
N LEU A 154 8.23 -10.93 8.19
CA LEU A 154 8.78 -11.94 7.28
C LEU A 154 8.23 -13.36 7.56
N LYS A 155 8.23 -14.20 6.53
CA LYS A 155 7.92 -15.64 6.66
C LYS A 155 9.09 -16.33 7.36
N ARG A 156 8.80 -17.03 8.46
CA ARG A 156 9.76 -17.87 9.19
C ARG A 156 9.39 -19.33 9.02
N GLN A 157 10.35 -20.23 9.20
CA GLN A 157 10.09 -21.68 9.15
C GLN A 157 9.14 -22.09 10.29
N GLY A 158 8.37 -23.17 10.10
CA GLY A 158 7.53 -23.72 11.17
C GLY A 158 8.41 -24.34 12.27
N THR A 159 7.89 -24.44 13.49
CA THR A 159 8.56 -25.12 14.60
C THR A 159 8.69 -26.62 14.31
N CYS A 160 9.91 -27.15 14.42
CA CYS A 160 10.12 -28.54 14.82
C CYS A 160 10.14 -28.57 16.35
N GLU A 161 9.57 -29.59 16.98
CA GLU A 161 9.39 -29.69 18.45
C GLU A 161 10.69 -29.64 19.29
N ASN A 162 11.87 -29.56 18.66
CA ASN A 162 13.19 -29.63 19.29
C ASN A 162 14.03 -28.34 19.19
N ASP A 163 13.52 -27.22 18.65
CA ASP A 163 14.30 -25.99 18.54
C ASP A 163 14.10 -25.06 19.76
N ASN A 164 15.11 -24.98 20.61
CA ASN A 164 15.22 -24.04 21.75
C ASN A 164 15.46 -22.57 21.32
N SER A 165 15.15 -22.19 20.08
CA SER A 165 15.31 -20.81 19.62
C SER A 165 14.01 -20.02 19.80
N ASP A 166 14.08 -18.86 20.47
CA ASP A 166 12.91 -17.99 20.69
C ASP A 166 12.27 -17.50 19.38
N ILE A 167 13.01 -17.52 18.25
CA ILE A 167 12.55 -17.06 16.95
C ILE A 167 13.01 -18.00 15.83
N ASN A 168 12.05 -18.56 15.10
CA ASN A 168 12.31 -19.43 13.95
C ASN A 168 13.12 -18.72 12.84
N PRO A 169 13.96 -19.46 12.09
CA PRO A 169 14.77 -18.90 11.03
C PRO A 169 13.93 -18.36 9.87
N TYR A 170 14.47 -17.37 9.16
CA TYR A 170 13.86 -16.81 7.96
C TYR A 170 13.70 -17.87 6.87
N ASN A 171 12.50 -17.96 6.28
CA ASN A 171 12.22 -18.97 5.27
C ASN A 171 12.68 -18.51 3.87
N LEU A 172 13.97 -18.71 3.59
CA LEU A 172 14.57 -18.46 2.27
C LEU A 172 13.88 -19.25 1.15
N SER A 173 13.38 -20.45 1.43
CA SER A 173 12.73 -21.32 0.43
C SER A 173 11.28 -20.94 0.10
N ALA A 174 10.63 -20.09 0.91
CA ALA A 174 9.27 -19.64 0.64
C ALA A 174 9.22 -18.76 -0.63
N ILE A 175 8.10 -18.81 -1.36
CA ILE A 175 7.92 -18.09 -2.64
C ILE A 175 8.24 -16.58 -2.50
N GLY A 176 7.66 -15.90 -1.51
CA GLY A 176 7.93 -14.49 -1.20
C GLY A 176 8.52 -14.31 0.21
N SER A 177 8.94 -13.09 0.52
CA SER A 177 9.60 -12.71 1.78
C SER A 177 8.61 -12.52 2.93
N PHE A 178 7.43 -11.93 2.68
CA PHE A 178 6.49 -11.48 3.72
C PHE A 178 5.29 -12.41 3.93
N LYS A 179 4.76 -12.44 5.16
CA LYS A 179 3.49 -13.13 5.45
C LYS A 179 2.35 -12.47 4.64
N PRO A 180 1.39 -13.27 4.10
CA PRO A 180 0.19 -12.71 3.48
C PRO A 180 -0.56 -11.81 4.46
N TYR A 181 -1.02 -10.66 4.00
CA TYR A 181 -1.47 -9.58 4.87
C TYR A 181 -2.78 -9.91 5.61
N GLN A 182 -3.65 -10.76 5.03
CA GLN A 182 -5.03 -10.98 5.47
C GLN A 182 -5.11 -11.60 6.87
N TYR A 183 -4.33 -12.67 7.10
CA TYR A 183 -4.39 -13.42 8.37
C TYR A 183 -3.82 -12.64 9.55
N PRO A 184 -2.60 -12.04 9.47
CA PRO A 184 -2.08 -11.21 10.56
C PRO A 184 -2.97 -10.00 10.86
N TYR A 185 -3.62 -9.43 9.83
CA TYR A 185 -4.54 -8.31 10.02
C TYR A 185 -5.81 -8.72 10.76
N GLN A 186 -6.38 -9.88 10.41
CA GLN A 186 -7.51 -10.46 11.14
C GLN A 186 -7.13 -10.78 12.59
N LYS A 187 -5.95 -11.40 12.80
CA LYS A 187 -5.44 -11.74 14.12
C LYS A 187 -5.27 -10.49 15.00
N TRP A 188 -4.56 -9.48 14.51
CA TRP A 188 -4.34 -8.21 15.21
C TRP A 188 -5.65 -7.58 15.73
N ARG A 189 -6.70 -7.54 14.90
CA ARG A 189 -8.02 -7.03 15.31
C ARG A 189 -8.69 -7.92 16.35
N ASN A 190 -8.72 -9.24 16.12
CA ASN A 190 -9.38 -10.19 16.99
C ASN A 190 -8.73 -10.25 18.37
N ASP A 191 -7.41 -10.19 18.45
CA ASP A 191 -6.67 -10.27 19.71
C ASP A 191 -7.03 -9.10 20.63
N GLY A 192 -7.07 -7.87 20.11
CA GLY A 192 -7.48 -6.73 20.91
C GLY A 192 -8.98 -6.72 21.26
N LEU A 193 -9.87 -7.18 20.36
CA LEU A 193 -11.30 -7.37 20.66
C LEU A 193 -11.53 -8.40 21.77
N ASN A 194 -10.76 -9.49 21.76
CA ASN A 194 -10.83 -10.52 22.78
C ASN A 194 -10.28 -10.01 24.12
N ALA A 195 -9.22 -9.19 24.10
CA ALA A 195 -8.70 -8.54 25.29
C ALA A 195 -9.75 -7.64 25.96
N ILE A 196 -10.43 -6.78 25.20
CA ILE A 196 -11.53 -5.95 25.70
C ILE A 196 -12.61 -6.80 26.35
N ARG A 197 -13.09 -7.83 25.63
CA ARG A 197 -14.16 -8.71 26.12
C ARG A 197 -13.78 -9.38 27.43
N SER A 198 -12.59 -9.96 27.49
CA SER A 198 -12.09 -10.67 28.67
C SER A 198 -12.10 -9.78 29.92
N GLU A 199 -11.72 -8.52 29.80
CA GLU A 199 -11.71 -7.59 30.93
C GLU A 199 -13.12 -7.19 31.37
N ILE A 200 -13.99 -6.86 30.42
CA ILE A 200 -15.38 -6.47 30.71
C ILE A 200 -16.16 -7.64 31.34
N GLU A 201 -15.98 -8.87 30.86
CA GLU A 201 -16.59 -10.09 31.46
C GLU A 201 -16.15 -10.30 32.91
N ASN A 202 -14.97 -9.81 33.29
CA ASN A 202 -14.45 -9.84 34.65
C ASN A 202 -14.78 -8.55 35.44
N ASN A 203 -15.73 -7.73 34.98
CA ASN A 203 -16.14 -6.46 35.59
C ASN A 203 -14.99 -5.45 35.75
N ARG A 204 -14.03 -5.44 34.82
CA ARG A 204 -12.95 -4.45 34.76
C ARG A 204 -13.19 -3.49 33.58
N PRO A 205 -13.49 -2.20 33.85
CA PRO A 205 -13.62 -1.19 32.81
C PRO A 205 -12.33 -1.02 32.00
N VAL A 206 -12.46 -0.74 30.71
CA VAL A 206 -11.32 -0.61 29.80
C VAL A 206 -11.40 0.64 28.92
N VAL A 207 -10.22 1.17 28.63
CA VAL A 207 -9.99 2.19 27.60
C VAL A 207 -9.35 1.50 26.40
N ALA A 208 -10.07 1.41 25.28
CA ALA A 208 -9.53 0.93 24.02
C ALA A 208 -9.33 2.07 23.05
N VAL A 209 -8.18 2.11 22.37
CA VAL A 209 -7.86 3.17 21.41
C VAL A 209 -7.16 2.63 20.16
N SER A 210 -7.60 3.10 19.00
CA SER A 210 -6.87 2.96 17.74
C SER A 210 -6.12 4.25 17.42
N LEU A 211 -4.82 4.15 17.14
CA LEU A 211 -3.95 5.27 16.75
C LEU A 211 -3.42 5.05 15.33
N ASP A 212 -3.22 6.14 14.58
CA ASP A 212 -2.69 6.15 13.22
C ASP A 212 -1.60 7.22 13.08
N LEU A 213 -0.59 6.96 12.25
CA LEU A 213 0.51 7.90 12.01
C LEU A 213 0.34 8.64 10.68
N LYS A 214 0.51 9.96 10.70
CA LYS A 214 0.32 10.82 9.53
C LYS A 214 1.49 10.68 8.55
N SER A 215 1.17 10.32 7.29
CA SER A 215 2.12 10.23 6.18
C SER A 215 3.39 9.45 6.51
N TYR A 216 3.22 8.33 7.23
CA TYR A 216 4.31 7.67 7.94
C TYR A 216 5.56 7.42 7.09
N TYR A 217 5.44 6.74 5.96
CA TYR A 217 6.57 6.44 5.07
C TYR A 217 7.29 7.70 4.57
N HIS A 218 6.56 8.77 4.28
CA HIS A 218 7.11 9.99 3.69
C HIS A 218 7.92 10.86 4.66
N ASN A 219 7.77 10.63 5.96
CA ASN A 219 8.44 11.41 6.99
C ASN A 219 9.63 10.69 7.64
N ILE A 220 10.02 9.51 7.13
CA ILE A 220 11.14 8.71 7.65
C ILE A 220 12.43 9.06 6.93
N ASP A 221 13.50 9.32 7.70
CA ASP A 221 14.86 9.50 7.20
C ASP A 221 15.58 8.12 7.14
N PRO A 222 15.80 7.52 5.96
CA PRO A 222 16.39 6.18 5.86
C PRO A 222 17.82 6.04 6.38
N SER A 223 18.52 7.14 6.69
CA SER A 223 19.91 7.11 7.13
C SER A 223 20.12 6.44 8.50
N PHE A 224 19.07 6.29 9.32
CA PHE A 224 19.19 5.68 10.65
C PHE A 224 19.58 4.20 10.60
N ILE A 225 19.14 3.46 9.56
CA ILE A 225 19.25 1.99 9.52
C ILE A 225 20.71 1.50 9.46
N GLY A 226 21.63 2.33 8.97
CA GLY A 226 23.06 2.05 8.92
C GLY A 226 23.85 2.55 10.14
N ASP A 227 23.18 3.16 11.13
CA ASP A 227 23.83 3.70 12.33
C ASP A 227 24.08 2.59 13.36
N LYS A 228 25.34 2.44 13.78
CA LYS A 228 25.75 1.41 14.74
C LYS A 228 25.02 1.55 16.09
N LYS A 229 24.80 2.78 16.57
CA LYS A 229 24.10 3.02 17.85
C LYS A 229 22.63 2.61 17.75
N PHE A 230 22.00 2.83 16.60
CA PHE A 230 20.64 2.34 16.35
C PHE A 230 20.60 0.81 16.40
N LEU A 231 21.47 0.13 15.65
CA LEU A 231 21.51 -1.33 15.59
C LEU A 231 21.76 -1.95 16.97
N GLU A 232 22.69 -1.41 17.75
CA GLU A 232 22.95 -1.86 19.13
C GLU A 232 21.74 -1.63 20.03
N SER A 233 21.03 -0.50 19.88
CA SER A 233 19.87 -0.17 20.73
C SER A 233 18.68 -1.11 20.55
N ILE A 234 18.51 -1.70 19.37
CA ILE A 234 17.45 -2.67 19.06
C ILE A 234 17.86 -4.12 19.37
N GLY A 235 19.07 -4.33 19.92
CA GLY A 235 19.55 -5.65 20.35
C GLY A 235 20.51 -6.35 19.38
N LEU A 236 20.97 -5.70 18.30
CA LEU A 236 22.02 -6.24 17.42
C LEU A 236 23.41 -5.89 17.94
N SER A 237 23.74 -6.43 19.12
CA SER A 237 25.02 -6.25 19.82
C SER A 237 25.58 -7.59 20.30
N GLY A 238 26.87 -7.62 20.67
CA GLY A 238 27.55 -8.83 21.13
C GLY A 238 27.52 -9.95 20.08
N SER A 239 27.07 -11.15 20.45
CA SER A 239 26.96 -12.30 19.53
C SER A 239 25.95 -12.10 18.40
N ASN A 240 25.02 -11.15 18.54
CA ASN A 240 23.98 -10.85 17.55
C ASN A 240 24.35 -9.64 16.66
N SER A 241 25.57 -9.11 16.78
CA SER A 241 26.01 -7.98 15.97
C SER A 241 26.08 -8.34 14.48
N LEU A 242 25.72 -7.38 13.63
CA LEU A 242 25.98 -7.49 12.20
C LEU A 242 27.49 -7.49 11.92
N SER A 243 27.92 -8.27 10.93
CA SER A 243 29.32 -8.21 10.47
C SER A 243 29.63 -6.87 9.81
N ASP A 244 30.92 -6.53 9.69
CA ASP A 244 31.34 -5.29 9.00
C ASP A 244 30.82 -5.23 7.55
N ASP A 245 30.76 -6.37 6.86
CA ASP A 245 30.25 -6.44 5.49
C ASP A 245 28.72 -6.28 5.44
N GLU A 246 27.99 -6.83 6.42
CA GLU A 246 26.55 -6.61 6.57
C GLU A 246 26.21 -5.14 6.88
N ILE A 247 27.05 -4.48 7.68
CA ILE A 247 26.96 -3.03 7.94
C ILE A 247 27.22 -2.25 6.65
N LYS A 248 28.25 -2.61 5.86
CA LYS A 248 28.51 -1.97 4.55
C LYS A 248 27.35 -2.16 3.58
N LEU A 249 26.78 -3.37 3.50
CA LEU A 249 25.60 -3.68 2.69
C LEU A 249 24.41 -2.80 3.10
N THR A 250 24.14 -2.71 4.40
CA THR A 250 23.05 -1.89 4.95
C THR A 250 23.27 -0.40 4.68
N LYS A 251 24.51 0.10 4.81
CA LYS A 251 24.86 1.49 4.44
C LYS A 251 24.68 1.76 2.96
N LYS A 252 24.98 0.78 2.08
CA LYS A 252 24.75 0.90 0.63
C LYS A 252 23.26 1.03 0.32
N LEU A 253 22.41 0.20 0.94
CA LEU A 253 20.95 0.30 0.80
C LEU A 253 20.42 1.62 1.35
N SER A 254 20.88 2.02 2.55
CA SER A 254 20.52 3.30 3.15
C SER A 254 20.88 4.47 2.23
N SER A 255 22.05 4.43 1.58
CA SER A 255 22.46 5.45 0.61
C SER A 255 21.56 5.51 -0.63
N LEU A 256 21.08 4.35 -1.12
CA LEU A 256 20.08 4.30 -2.20
C LEU A 256 18.79 5.02 -1.77
N LEU A 257 18.27 4.70 -0.59
CA LEU A 257 17.01 5.27 -0.08
C LEU A 257 17.13 6.76 0.24
N VAL A 258 18.26 7.21 0.80
CA VAL A 258 18.54 8.64 1.01
C VAL A 258 18.56 9.37 -0.33
N LYS A 259 19.29 8.81 -1.32
CA LYS A 259 19.34 9.39 -2.67
C LYS A 259 17.95 9.44 -3.31
N TRP A 260 17.14 8.39 -3.10
CA TRP A 260 15.77 8.33 -3.62
C TRP A 260 14.92 9.44 -3.01
N ASN A 261 14.95 9.61 -1.69
CA ASN A 261 14.24 10.68 -1.00
C ASN A 261 14.60 12.05 -1.57
N THR A 262 15.90 12.33 -1.74
CA THR A 262 16.38 13.60 -2.32
C THR A 262 15.85 13.80 -3.73
N LYS A 263 16.01 12.81 -4.62
CA LYS A 263 15.60 12.92 -6.02
C LYS A 263 14.08 12.97 -6.21
N ALA A 264 13.33 12.21 -5.42
CA ALA A 264 11.88 12.25 -5.41
C ALA A 264 11.37 13.62 -4.92
N SER A 265 11.99 14.18 -3.87
CA SER A 265 11.63 15.51 -3.37
C SER A 265 11.96 16.60 -4.40
N GLU A 266 13.13 16.54 -5.07
CA GLU A 266 13.46 17.42 -6.19
C GLU A 266 12.44 17.29 -7.33
N TYR A 267 12.04 16.06 -7.66
CA TYR A 267 11.04 15.79 -8.69
C TYR A 267 9.69 16.42 -8.36
N THR A 268 9.25 16.40 -7.10
CA THR A 268 7.98 17.02 -6.70
C THR A 268 7.92 18.53 -6.97
N ASN A 269 9.06 19.23 -6.92
CA ASN A 269 9.13 20.65 -7.25
C ASN A 269 8.85 20.93 -8.74
N THR A 270 8.94 19.92 -9.61
CA THR A 270 8.56 20.03 -11.02
C THR A 270 7.05 19.83 -11.22
N LEU A 271 6.39 19.15 -10.29
CA LEU A 271 4.97 18.79 -10.37
C LEU A 271 4.06 19.82 -9.69
N SER A 272 4.60 20.67 -8.83
CA SER A 272 3.86 21.67 -8.05
C SER A 272 4.54 23.03 -8.13
N SER A 273 3.77 24.10 -8.34
CA SER A 273 4.27 25.48 -8.31
C SER A 273 4.41 26.04 -6.89
N SER A 274 4.06 25.27 -5.86
CA SER A 274 4.10 25.71 -4.47
C SER A 274 5.51 25.69 -3.87
N ASN A 275 5.80 26.67 -3.00
CA ASN A 275 7.12 26.81 -2.36
C ASN A 275 7.41 25.80 -1.23
N ASN A 276 6.46 24.91 -0.92
CA ASN A 276 6.61 23.96 0.18
C ASN A 276 7.34 22.70 -0.31
N THR A 277 8.53 22.44 0.23
CA THR A 277 9.26 21.20 -0.07
C THR A 277 8.46 19.96 0.33
N ILE A 278 8.20 19.06 -0.61
CA ILE A 278 7.53 17.79 -0.34
C ILE A 278 8.57 16.72 -0.03
N SER A 279 8.60 16.28 1.23
CA SER A 279 9.42 15.13 1.62
C SER A 279 8.81 13.83 1.10
N CYS A 280 9.68 12.94 0.60
CA CYS A 280 9.26 11.65 0.06
C CYS A 280 9.61 10.47 0.96
N GLY A 281 10.57 10.63 1.88
CA GLY A 281 10.93 9.66 2.92
C GLY A 281 11.41 8.32 2.38
N LEU A 282 10.83 7.22 2.86
CA LEU A 282 11.11 5.87 2.37
C LEU A 282 10.49 5.63 0.99
N ALA A 283 11.25 4.92 0.15
CA ALA A 283 10.83 4.46 -1.16
C ALA A 283 9.63 3.50 -1.09
N ILE A 284 8.44 4.02 -1.38
CA ILE A 284 7.25 3.19 -1.62
C ILE A 284 7.42 2.54 -2.99
N GLY A 285 7.61 1.21 -3.00
CA GLY A 285 7.94 0.43 -4.20
C GLY A 285 9.10 -0.55 -3.96
N LEU A 286 9.96 -0.30 -2.96
CA LEU A 286 10.97 -1.26 -2.50
C LEU A 286 10.54 -1.95 -1.21
N THR A 287 10.58 -3.28 -1.23
CA THR A 287 10.13 -4.12 -0.12
C THR A 287 10.95 -3.94 1.16
N ALA A 288 12.22 -3.54 1.06
CA ALA A 288 13.06 -3.22 2.21
C ALA A 288 12.47 -2.09 3.07
N SER A 289 11.74 -1.13 2.47
CA SER A 289 11.08 -0.05 3.21
C SER A 289 10.10 -0.58 4.26
N ARG A 290 9.52 -1.77 4.07
CA ARG A 290 8.61 -2.39 5.03
C ARG A 290 9.32 -2.83 6.32
N ILE A 291 10.51 -3.39 6.20
CA ILE A 291 11.33 -3.77 7.36
C ILE A 291 11.84 -2.52 8.06
N ILE A 292 12.34 -1.54 7.29
CA ILE A 292 12.92 -0.30 7.82
C ILE A 292 11.87 0.50 8.59
N SER A 293 10.68 0.68 8.02
CA SER A 293 9.56 1.32 8.71
C SER A 293 9.19 0.56 9.98
N ASN A 294 9.03 -0.77 9.93
CA ASN A 294 8.71 -1.55 11.12
C ASN A 294 9.75 -1.42 12.24
N VAL A 295 11.05 -1.49 11.94
CA VAL A 295 12.09 -1.49 12.99
C VAL A 295 12.29 -0.12 13.63
N LEU A 296 11.93 0.96 12.93
CA LEU A 296 11.95 2.33 13.47
C LEU A 296 11.06 2.48 14.72
N LEU A 297 9.95 1.73 14.79
CA LEU A 297 9.00 1.77 15.91
C LEU A 297 9.37 0.82 17.05
N TRP A 298 10.49 0.09 16.96
CA TRP A 298 10.88 -0.87 18.01
C TRP A 298 10.95 -0.23 19.41
N ARG A 299 11.55 0.96 19.52
CA ARG A 299 11.66 1.66 20.82
C ARG A 299 10.31 2.12 21.35
N TRP A 300 9.41 2.53 20.45
CA TRP A 300 8.04 2.88 20.79
C TRP A 300 7.28 1.66 21.34
N ASP A 301 7.34 0.53 20.63
CA ASP A 301 6.71 -0.74 21.04
C ASP A 301 7.16 -1.12 22.46
N LYS A 302 8.47 -1.05 22.72
CA LYS A 302 9.05 -1.34 24.04
C LYS A 302 8.56 -0.39 25.14
N LEU A 303 8.47 0.91 24.86
CA LEU A 303 7.99 1.90 25.84
C LEU A 303 6.52 1.74 26.17
N ILE A 304 5.68 1.44 25.18
CA ILE A 304 4.27 1.15 25.43
C ILE A 304 4.13 -0.01 26.41
N ARG A 305 4.89 -1.09 26.22
CA ARG A 305 4.88 -2.24 27.12
C ARG A 305 5.38 -1.92 28.52
N GLN A 306 6.49 -1.20 28.62
CA GLN A 306 7.16 -0.94 29.89
C GLN A 306 6.44 0.13 30.74
N GLU A 307 5.98 1.20 30.11
CA GLU A 307 5.49 2.40 30.82
C GLU A 307 3.96 2.46 30.93
N LEU A 308 3.23 1.80 30.02
CA LEU A 308 1.75 1.79 30.05
C LEU A 308 1.17 0.45 30.52
N THR A 309 1.95 -0.63 30.49
CA THR A 309 1.53 -1.99 30.89
C THR A 309 0.12 -2.35 30.40
N PRO A 310 -0.15 -2.28 29.08
CA PRO A 310 -1.49 -2.45 28.55
C PRO A 310 -1.97 -3.89 28.69
N ILE A 311 -3.29 -4.07 28.79
CA ILE A 311 -3.95 -5.38 28.66
C ILE A 311 -3.61 -5.96 27.28
N HIS A 312 -3.68 -5.12 26.25
CA HIS A 312 -3.27 -5.47 24.90
C HIS A 312 -2.60 -4.31 24.19
N TYR A 313 -1.50 -4.60 23.51
CA TYR A 313 -0.90 -3.73 22.52
C TYR A 313 -0.57 -4.54 21.28
N GLY A 314 -0.95 -4.01 20.13
CA GLY A 314 -0.57 -4.56 18.84
C GLY A 314 -0.55 -3.49 17.77
N ARG A 315 0.40 -3.57 16.84
CA ARG A 315 0.45 -2.73 15.66
C ARG A 315 0.51 -3.52 14.36
N TYR A 316 -0.14 -2.96 13.35
CA TYR A 316 -0.09 -3.38 11.97
C TYR A 316 0.63 -2.32 11.15
N VAL A 317 1.98 -2.39 11.11
CA VAL A 317 2.83 -1.32 10.58
C VAL A 317 2.67 -0.04 11.42
N ASP A 318 1.96 0.97 10.93
CA ASP A 318 1.69 2.26 11.57
C ASP A 318 0.32 2.33 12.28
N ASP A 319 -0.62 1.47 11.91
CA ASP A 319 -1.90 1.29 12.63
C ASP A 319 -1.60 0.65 14.00
N MET A 320 -1.97 1.31 15.11
CA MET A 320 -1.77 0.79 16.46
C MET A 320 -3.11 0.59 17.17
N PHE A 321 -3.19 -0.46 17.98
CA PHE A 321 -4.35 -0.76 18.82
C PHE A 321 -3.89 -1.05 20.25
N LEU A 322 -4.48 -0.34 21.20
CA LEU A 322 -4.10 -0.35 22.60
C LEU A 322 -5.34 -0.53 23.47
N VAL A 323 -5.25 -1.38 24.49
CA VAL A 323 -6.29 -1.60 25.49
C VAL A 323 -5.66 -1.44 26.88
N LEU A 324 -6.19 -0.50 27.65
CA LEU A 324 -5.74 -0.14 29.00
C LEU A 324 -6.86 -0.38 30.01
N ASN A 325 -6.50 -0.65 31.27
CA ASN A 325 -7.47 -0.58 32.36
C ASN A 325 -7.93 0.86 32.51
N ASP A 326 -9.23 1.07 32.67
CA ASP A 326 -9.76 2.41 32.91
C ASP A 326 -9.64 2.77 34.39
N GLY A 327 -8.78 3.75 34.68
CA GLY A 327 -8.63 4.35 36.02
C GLY A 327 -9.55 5.54 36.27
N GLY A 328 -10.44 5.88 35.32
CA GLY A 328 -11.39 7.00 35.41
C GLY A 328 -10.83 8.37 35.02
N SER A 329 -9.54 8.46 34.64
CA SER A 329 -8.89 9.73 34.29
C SER A 329 -8.99 10.10 32.80
N ILE A 330 -9.32 9.14 31.94
CA ILE A 330 -9.35 9.33 30.48
C ILE A 330 -10.81 9.55 30.08
N THR A 331 -11.11 10.73 29.54
CA THR A 331 -12.46 11.14 29.13
C THR A 331 -12.56 11.44 27.64
N ASP A 332 -11.44 11.83 27.03
CA ASP A 332 -11.31 12.13 25.62
C ASP A 332 -9.90 11.77 25.08
N THR A 333 -9.72 11.88 23.76
CA THR A 333 -8.46 11.56 23.10
C THR A 333 -7.30 12.45 23.58
N ASN A 334 -7.55 13.72 23.91
CA ASN A 334 -6.51 14.61 24.40
C ASN A 334 -6.03 14.21 25.81
N SER A 335 -6.95 13.82 26.69
CA SER A 335 -6.65 13.30 28.03
C SER A 335 -5.87 11.99 27.96
N LEU A 336 -6.18 11.10 27.00
CA LEU A 336 -5.39 9.89 26.72
C LEU A 336 -3.96 10.26 26.29
N MET A 337 -3.80 11.16 25.31
CA MET A 337 -2.47 11.52 24.82
C MET A 337 -1.62 12.16 25.93
N ARG A 338 -2.22 12.99 26.79
CA ARG A 338 -1.57 13.51 28.00
C ARG A 338 -1.18 12.41 28.98
N PHE A 339 -2.09 11.47 29.26
CA PHE A 339 -1.84 10.30 30.11
C PHE A 339 -0.62 9.50 29.63
N MET A 340 -0.48 9.30 28.31
CA MET A 340 0.68 8.63 27.71
C MET A 340 1.94 9.49 27.85
N ALA A 341 1.85 10.79 27.56
CA ALA A 341 2.99 11.72 27.60
C ALA A 341 3.58 11.91 29.01
N GLU A 342 2.77 11.74 30.05
CA GLU A 342 3.19 11.80 31.45
C GLU A 342 3.89 10.52 31.94
N ARG A 343 3.86 9.43 31.17
CA ARG A 343 4.49 8.15 31.52
C ARG A 343 5.68 7.83 30.63
N MET A 344 5.61 8.23 29.36
CA MET A 344 6.61 7.84 28.37
C MET A 344 7.78 8.83 28.33
N PHE A 345 8.94 8.37 28.83
CA PHE A 345 10.18 9.13 28.81
C PHE A 345 11.34 8.30 28.24
N PHE A 346 12.38 9.00 27.78
CA PHE A 346 13.68 8.42 27.50
C PHE A 346 14.79 9.23 28.16
N ASP A 347 15.89 8.54 28.48
CA ASP A 347 17.08 9.18 29.03
C ASP A 347 17.98 9.70 27.92
N GLN A 348 18.43 10.94 28.06
CA GLN A 348 19.41 11.57 27.19
C GLN A 348 20.55 12.13 28.05
N GLY A 349 21.53 11.27 28.36
CA GLY A 349 22.55 11.58 29.37
C GLY A 349 21.91 11.68 30.75
N SER A 350 22.13 12.79 31.46
CA SER A 350 21.54 13.03 32.79
C SER A 350 20.13 13.62 32.76
N VAL A 351 19.55 13.86 31.58
CA VAL A 351 18.24 14.51 31.43
C VAL A 351 17.20 13.50 30.95
N ARG A 352 16.07 13.44 31.65
CA ARG A 352 14.89 12.67 31.26
C ARG A 352 13.98 13.54 30.38
N LYS A 353 13.69 13.11 29.16
CA LYS A 353 12.83 13.84 28.20
C LYS A 353 11.57 13.07 27.88
N LYS A 354 10.47 13.79 27.65
CA LYS A 354 9.21 13.21 27.19
C LYS A 354 9.37 12.65 25.79
N VAL A 355 8.77 11.49 25.55
CA VAL A 355 8.70 10.87 24.21
C VAL A 355 7.64 11.55 23.35
N LEU A 356 6.57 12.03 23.98
CA LEU A 356 5.45 12.68 23.30
C LEU A 356 5.54 14.19 23.49
N GLU A 357 5.49 14.91 22.38
CA GLU A 357 5.46 16.37 22.33
C GLU A 357 4.18 16.84 21.66
N GLN A 358 3.60 17.92 22.18
CA GLN A 358 2.39 18.54 21.66
C GLN A 358 2.73 19.91 21.07
N GLU A 359 2.41 20.12 19.81
CA GLU A 359 2.48 21.42 19.12
C GLU A 359 1.08 21.76 18.60
N GLY A 360 0.39 22.68 19.29
CA GLY A 360 -1.04 22.93 19.05
C GLY A 360 -1.87 21.66 19.30
N GLU A 361 -2.65 21.25 18.30
CA GLU A 361 -3.45 20.01 18.33
C GLU A 361 -2.67 18.76 17.86
N ILE A 362 -1.41 18.92 17.44
CA ILE A 362 -0.62 17.83 16.86
C ILE A 362 0.27 17.20 17.92
N TRP A 363 0.11 15.89 18.09
CA TRP A 363 1.00 15.06 18.90
C TRP A 363 2.08 14.40 18.04
N SER A 364 3.32 14.45 18.50
CA SER A 364 4.49 13.86 17.80
C SER A 364 5.27 12.91 18.70
N ILE A 365 5.85 11.87 18.11
CA ILE A 365 6.80 10.97 18.78
C ILE A 365 8.21 11.51 18.53
N ASN A 366 8.87 11.97 19.58
CA ASN A 366 10.23 12.49 19.54
C ASN A 366 11.21 11.53 20.24
N PHE A 367 12.19 11.04 19.49
CA PHE A 367 13.31 10.26 20.00
C PHE A 367 14.63 10.98 19.70
N PRO A 368 15.72 10.64 20.40
CA PRO A 368 17.04 11.23 20.15
C PRO A 368 17.45 11.20 18.66
N LYS A 369 18.14 12.25 18.20
CA LYS A 369 18.62 12.35 16.81
C LYS A 369 19.53 11.21 16.37
N ASN A 370 20.26 10.58 17.30
CA ASN A 370 21.06 9.37 16.99
C ASN A 370 20.19 8.13 16.71
N TYR A 371 18.90 8.15 17.08
CA TYR A 371 17.94 7.11 16.77
C TYR A 371 17.09 7.48 15.54
N TYR A 372 16.48 8.69 15.51
CA TYR A 372 15.54 9.10 14.45
C TYR A 372 16.12 9.96 13.33
N LYS A 373 17.35 10.47 13.46
CA LYS A 373 17.94 11.40 12.48
C LYS A 373 16.99 12.59 12.25
N ASN A 374 16.52 12.80 11.02
CA ASN A 374 15.55 13.85 10.68
C ASN A 374 14.11 13.34 10.54
N THR A 375 13.84 12.10 10.99
CA THR A 375 12.50 11.50 10.94
C THR A 375 11.51 12.29 11.79
N LYS A 376 10.31 12.51 11.26
CA LYS A 376 9.20 13.16 11.97
C LYS A 376 8.02 12.19 12.06
N ILE A 377 7.60 11.82 13.27
CA ILE A 377 6.44 10.95 13.46
C ILE A 377 5.35 11.73 14.17
N GLN A 378 4.19 11.85 13.53
CA GLN A 378 3.05 12.60 14.02
C GLN A 378 1.81 11.72 14.02
N PHE A 379 0.96 11.87 15.02
CA PHE A 379 -0.33 11.21 15.04
C PHE A 379 -1.33 11.90 14.14
N GLN A 380 -2.20 11.12 13.51
CA GLN A 380 -3.33 11.64 12.74
C GLN A 380 -4.57 11.74 13.64
N ALA A 381 -4.72 12.88 14.34
CA ALA A 381 -5.79 13.12 15.32
C ALA A 381 -7.20 12.74 14.82
N ASN A 382 -7.55 13.16 13.59
CA ASN A 382 -8.87 12.88 12.99
C ASN A 382 -9.20 11.39 12.77
N LYS A 383 -8.21 10.50 12.91
CA LYS A 383 -8.40 9.04 12.79
C LYS A 383 -8.27 8.30 14.12
N GLN A 384 -7.94 8.99 15.21
CA GLN A 384 -7.89 8.38 16.52
C GLN A 384 -9.31 8.06 16.99
N LYS A 385 -9.51 6.87 17.55
CA LYS A 385 -10.82 6.44 18.07
C LYS A 385 -10.65 5.88 19.46
N LEU A 386 -11.42 6.44 20.39
CA LEU A 386 -11.39 6.10 21.80
C LEU A 386 -12.71 5.44 22.20
N PHE A 387 -12.61 4.32 22.92
CA PHE A 387 -13.74 3.59 23.48
C PHE A 387 -13.52 3.45 24.98
N LEU A 388 -14.46 3.99 25.75
CA LEU A 388 -14.54 3.81 27.20
C LEU A 388 -15.65 2.80 27.44
N LEU A 389 -15.28 1.59 27.87
CA LEU A 389 -16.18 0.44 27.88
C LEU A 389 -16.27 -0.18 29.27
N GLU A 390 -17.50 -0.38 29.73
CA GLU A 390 -17.80 -1.03 30.99
C GLU A 390 -19.12 -1.82 30.94
N GLY A 391 -19.21 -2.83 31.79
CA GLY A 391 -20.42 -3.60 32.03
C GLY A 391 -21.08 -4.20 30.78
N LYS A 392 -22.39 -4.44 30.87
CA LYS A 392 -23.16 -5.11 29.82
C LYS A 392 -23.25 -4.30 28.52
N ALA A 393 -23.39 -2.98 28.62
CA ALA A 393 -23.45 -2.11 27.45
C ALA A 393 -22.14 -2.17 26.63
N GLY A 394 -20.98 -2.26 27.30
CA GLY A 394 -19.71 -2.49 26.65
C GLY A 394 -19.66 -3.83 25.90
N LEU A 395 -20.17 -4.90 26.50
CA LEU A 395 -20.25 -6.22 25.83
C LEU A 395 -21.17 -6.19 24.61
N ASP A 396 -22.35 -5.57 24.73
CA ASP A 396 -23.32 -5.46 23.63
C ASP A 396 -22.71 -4.73 22.42
N LEU A 397 -21.93 -3.66 22.65
CA LEU A 397 -21.21 -2.95 21.60
C LEU A 397 -20.16 -3.86 20.92
N ILE A 398 -19.39 -4.60 21.70
CA ILE A 398 -18.36 -5.52 21.18
C ILE A 398 -18.99 -6.67 20.40
N ASP A 399 -20.12 -7.20 20.85
CA ASP A 399 -20.86 -8.24 20.14
C ASP A 399 -21.41 -7.73 18.81
N ASN A 400 -21.92 -6.51 18.76
CA ASN A 400 -22.36 -5.89 17.50
C ASN A 400 -21.19 -5.78 16.50
N ILE A 401 -20.05 -5.25 16.94
CA ILE A 401 -18.84 -5.13 16.11
C ILE A 401 -18.38 -6.51 15.61
N LYS A 402 -18.33 -7.51 16.49
CA LYS A 402 -17.93 -8.88 16.11
C LYS A 402 -18.90 -9.49 15.09
N GLN A 403 -20.20 -9.28 15.25
CA GLN A 403 -21.22 -9.78 14.32
C GLN A 403 -21.09 -9.14 12.93
N GLU A 404 -20.92 -7.81 12.86
CA GLU A 404 -20.69 -7.12 11.58
C GLU A 404 -19.42 -7.62 10.88
N MET A 405 -18.33 -7.80 11.64
CA MET A 405 -17.08 -8.38 11.13
C MET A 405 -17.26 -9.81 10.62
N ALA A 406 -18.01 -10.66 11.33
CA ALA A 406 -18.27 -12.03 10.92
C ALA A 406 -19.07 -12.07 9.62
N LYS A 407 -20.07 -11.19 9.47
CA LYS A 407 -20.87 -11.04 8.25
C LYS A 407 -19.97 -10.71 7.06
N LEU A 408 -19.12 -9.67 7.16
CA LEU A 408 -18.17 -9.29 6.10
C LEU A 408 -17.20 -10.43 5.74
N SER A 409 -16.65 -11.13 6.75
CA SER A 409 -15.72 -12.25 6.52
C SER A 409 -16.42 -13.46 5.87
N SER A 410 -17.68 -13.74 6.23
CA SER A 410 -18.44 -14.84 5.67
C SER A 410 -18.80 -14.58 4.20
N GLU A 411 -19.21 -13.35 3.87
CA GLU A 411 -19.50 -12.93 2.50
C GLU A 411 -18.29 -13.07 1.58
N HIS A 412 -17.08 -12.84 2.10
CA HIS A 412 -15.83 -13.03 1.36
C HIS A 412 -15.49 -14.51 1.09
N ARG A 413 -16.06 -15.46 1.84
CA ARG A 413 -15.76 -16.91 1.73
C ARG A 413 -16.81 -17.69 0.93
N LEU A 414 -17.99 -17.13 0.72
CA LEU A 414 -19.04 -17.78 -0.07
C LEU A 414 -18.63 -17.86 -1.55
N MET A 415 -18.88 -19.02 -2.16
CA MET A 415 -18.75 -19.17 -3.61
C MET A 415 -19.76 -18.23 -4.28
N PRO A 416 -19.34 -17.40 -5.24
CA PRO A 416 -20.25 -16.50 -5.91
C PRO A 416 -21.24 -17.29 -6.77
N SER A 417 -22.51 -16.86 -6.79
CA SER A 417 -23.53 -17.39 -7.68
C SER A 417 -24.02 -16.29 -8.62
N ILE A 418 -24.43 -16.69 -9.83
CA ILE A 418 -24.96 -15.74 -10.84
C ILE A 418 -26.22 -15.04 -10.32
N GLU A 419 -27.06 -15.73 -9.55
CA GLU A 419 -28.32 -15.19 -9.03
C GLU A 419 -28.09 -14.11 -7.95
N ASN A 420 -26.98 -14.21 -7.21
CA ASN A 420 -26.64 -13.23 -6.17
C ASN A 420 -26.06 -11.92 -6.72
N LEU A 421 -25.70 -11.85 -8.01
CA LEU A 421 -25.27 -10.62 -8.67
C LEU A 421 -26.43 -9.63 -8.88
N ASP A 422 -27.64 -10.13 -9.16
CA ASP A 422 -28.75 -9.29 -9.64
C ASP A 422 -29.34 -8.38 -8.54
N ASN A 423 -29.35 -8.80 -7.27
CA ASN A 423 -29.99 -8.04 -6.17
C ASN A 423 -29.00 -7.43 -5.14
N SER A 424 -27.75 -7.88 -5.12
CA SER A 424 -26.79 -7.51 -4.06
C SER A 424 -25.73 -6.52 -4.48
N THR A 425 -25.37 -6.43 -5.77
CA THR A 425 -24.22 -5.62 -6.22
C THR A 425 -24.46 -4.13 -6.06
N ALA A 426 -25.58 -3.62 -6.59
CA ALA A 426 -25.94 -2.21 -6.44
C ALA A 426 -26.32 -1.88 -5.00
N THR A 427 -27.20 -2.70 -4.39
CA THR A 427 -27.67 -2.49 -3.02
C THR A 427 -26.53 -2.49 -2.01
N LYS A 428 -25.51 -3.36 -2.09
CA LYS A 428 -24.40 -3.38 -1.11
C LYS A 428 -23.37 -2.28 -1.31
N VAL A 429 -23.13 -1.85 -2.56
CA VAL A 429 -22.20 -0.75 -2.84
C VAL A 429 -22.87 0.60 -2.55
N LEU A 430 -24.18 0.71 -2.78
CA LEU A 430 -24.98 1.91 -2.54
C LEU A 430 -25.53 2.00 -1.11
N SER A 431 -25.93 0.94 -0.43
CA SER A 431 -26.34 1.02 1.00
C SER A 431 -25.16 1.35 1.92
N ALA A 432 -23.94 0.99 1.53
CA ALA A 432 -22.73 1.51 2.18
C ALA A 432 -22.56 3.04 2.01
N SER A 433 -23.33 3.68 1.12
CA SER A 433 -23.37 5.15 0.92
C SER A 433 -24.36 5.86 1.85
N GLU A 434 -25.26 5.13 2.49
CA GLU A 434 -26.34 5.71 3.31
C GLU A 434 -25.83 5.93 4.74
N SER A 435 -25.22 7.09 4.94
CA SER A 435 -24.85 7.70 6.22
C SER A 435 -23.56 7.22 6.90
N PRO A 436 -22.53 8.10 7.05
CA PRO A 436 -21.37 7.87 7.90
C PRO A 436 -21.71 7.69 9.39
N THR A 437 -22.98 7.86 9.79
CA THR A 437 -23.42 7.89 11.18
C THR A 437 -24.04 6.58 11.68
N GLU A 438 -24.50 5.63 10.83
CA GLU A 438 -25.42 4.58 11.33
C GLU A 438 -25.04 3.08 11.14
N SER A 439 -23.84 2.69 10.70
CA SER A 439 -23.40 1.28 10.68
C SER A 439 -22.28 1.00 11.69
N ALA A 440 -22.47 0.00 12.54
CA ALA A 440 -21.71 -0.23 13.77
C ALA A 440 -20.46 -1.10 13.56
N ASP A 441 -19.60 -0.71 12.61
CA ASP A 441 -18.21 -1.22 12.55
C ASP A 441 -17.36 -0.38 13.52
N THR A 442 -17.82 -0.26 14.76
CA THR A 442 -17.55 0.88 15.64
C THR A 442 -16.12 0.96 16.11
N LEU A 443 -15.35 -0.15 16.19
CA LEU A 443 -13.96 -0.11 16.67
C LEU A 443 -12.93 0.38 15.64
N ARG A 444 -13.23 0.28 14.34
CA ARG A 444 -12.35 0.82 13.30
C ARG A 444 -13.02 1.81 12.39
N ARG A 445 -14.36 1.85 12.30
CA ARG A 445 -15.17 2.43 11.21
C ARG A 445 -14.28 3.03 10.12
N ALA A 446 -13.81 2.13 9.24
CA ALA A 446 -13.25 2.53 7.97
C ALA A 446 -14.00 3.78 7.50
N ASP A 447 -13.29 4.89 7.20
CA ASP A 447 -13.89 6.05 6.51
C ASP A 447 -14.91 5.50 5.51
N GLY A 448 -16.11 6.07 5.33
CA GLY A 448 -17.12 5.46 4.43
C GLY A 448 -16.54 5.00 3.08
N LEU A 449 -15.54 5.73 2.58
CA LEU A 449 -14.64 5.35 1.49
C LEU A 449 -13.97 3.96 1.60
N ALA A 450 -13.37 3.59 2.72
CA ALA A 450 -12.74 2.30 2.93
C ALA A 450 -13.77 1.14 2.96
N ILE A 451 -14.98 1.37 3.50
CA ILE A 451 -16.09 0.40 3.37
C ILE A 451 -16.52 0.28 1.90
N HIS A 452 -16.65 1.40 1.18
CA HIS A 452 -16.93 1.40 -0.26
C HIS A 452 -15.90 0.62 -1.07
N ARG A 453 -14.61 0.85 -0.81
CA ARG A 453 -13.50 0.14 -1.46
C ARG A 453 -13.55 -1.35 -1.17
N LEU A 454 -13.81 -1.73 0.08
CA LEU A 454 -13.96 -3.14 0.47
C LEU A 454 -15.13 -3.79 -0.27
N SER A 455 -16.32 -3.18 -0.23
CA SER A 455 -17.53 -3.67 -0.91
C SER A 455 -17.27 -3.87 -2.41
N TRP A 456 -16.70 -2.86 -3.08
CA TRP A 456 -16.31 -2.94 -4.48
C TRP A 456 -15.28 -4.05 -4.76
N SER A 457 -14.27 -4.19 -3.90
CA SER A 457 -13.23 -5.21 -4.06
C SER A 457 -13.77 -6.64 -3.96
N ILE A 458 -14.77 -6.85 -3.09
CA ILE A 458 -15.48 -8.13 -2.93
C ILE A 458 -16.28 -8.43 -4.19
N GLN A 459 -17.04 -7.46 -4.71
CA GLN A 459 -17.81 -7.62 -5.94
C GLN A 459 -16.92 -7.94 -7.14
N LEU A 460 -15.83 -7.18 -7.33
CA LEU A 460 -14.84 -7.48 -8.38
C LEU A 460 -14.29 -8.91 -8.25
N ARG A 461 -13.93 -9.34 -7.04
CA ARG A 461 -13.43 -10.70 -6.81
C ARG A 461 -14.46 -11.77 -7.16
N GLN A 462 -15.73 -11.55 -6.82
CA GLN A 462 -16.82 -12.47 -7.15
C GLN A 462 -16.98 -12.61 -8.66
N VAL A 463 -16.98 -11.49 -9.38
CA VAL A 463 -17.09 -11.46 -10.85
C VAL A 463 -15.86 -12.07 -11.53
N GLU A 464 -14.66 -11.79 -11.05
CA GLU A 464 -13.41 -12.40 -11.53
C GLU A 464 -13.42 -13.94 -11.33
N THR A 465 -13.94 -14.41 -10.20
CA THR A 465 -14.08 -15.85 -9.93
C THR A 465 -15.06 -16.49 -10.92
N ILE A 466 -16.21 -15.86 -11.15
CA ILE A 466 -17.18 -16.32 -12.16
C ILE A 466 -16.57 -16.32 -13.57
N ALA A 467 -15.81 -15.29 -13.93
CA ALA A 467 -15.16 -15.18 -15.23
C ALA A 467 -14.11 -16.27 -15.47
N ARG A 468 -13.41 -16.69 -14.41
CA ARG A 468 -12.45 -17.80 -14.48
C ARG A 468 -13.14 -19.15 -14.61
N ASP A 469 -14.25 -19.34 -13.90
CA ASP A 469 -14.85 -20.66 -13.72
C ASP A 469 -15.97 -20.95 -14.74
N LEU A 470 -16.58 -19.93 -15.35
CA LEU A 470 -17.70 -20.07 -16.31
C LEU A 470 -17.38 -19.50 -17.70
N HIS A 471 -17.90 -20.16 -18.75
CA HIS A 471 -17.78 -19.69 -20.13
C HIS A 471 -18.41 -18.29 -20.30
N PRO A 472 -17.76 -17.32 -20.98
CA PRO A 472 -18.24 -15.94 -21.10
C PRO A 472 -19.70 -15.80 -21.55
N ASN A 473 -20.18 -16.64 -22.47
CA ASN A 473 -21.55 -16.54 -22.97
C ASN A 473 -22.63 -16.91 -21.92
N SER A 474 -22.29 -17.72 -20.90
CA SER A 474 -23.27 -18.23 -19.92
C SER A 474 -23.82 -17.16 -18.97
N TRP A 475 -23.15 -16.01 -18.86
CA TRP A 475 -23.49 -14.95 -17.91
C TRP A 475 -23.33 -13.54 -18.51
N SER A 476 -23.36 -13.43 -19.85
CA SER A 476 -23.13 -12.18 -20.58
C SER A 476 -24.04 -11.03 -20.13
N LYS A 477 -25.34 -11.29 -19.87
CA LYS A 477 -26.28 -10.27 -19.38
C LYS A 477 -25.80 -9.66 -18.06
N LYS A 478 -25.54 -10.51 -17.06
CA LYS A 478 -25.09 -10.09 -15.72
C LYS A 478 -23.75 -9.35 -15.77
N ARG A 479 -22.85 -9.81 -16.64
CA ARG A 479 -21.56 -9.14 -16.85
C ARG A 479 -21.71 -7.74 -17.46
N LYS A 480 -22.60 -7.58 -18.44
CA LYS A 480 -22.91 -6.26 -19.02
C LYS A 480 -23.57 -5.33 -18.01
N ASP A 481 -24.48 -5.86 -17.19
CA ASP A 481 -25.10 -5.11 -16.08
C ASP A 481 -24.05 -4.66 -15.06
N PHE A 482 -23.06 -5.52 -14.75
CA PHE A 482 -21.92 -5.19 -13.91
C PHE A 482 -21.04 -4.07 -14.51
N TYR A 483 -20.74 -4.11 -15.81
CA TYR A 483 -19.99 -3.03 -16.47
C TYR A 483 -20.76 -1.71 -16.46
N ARG A 484 -22.07 -1.75 -16.70
CA ARG A 484 -22.93 -0.56 -16.61
C ARG A 484 -22.93 0.01 -15.20
N PHE A 485 -23.06 -0.84 -14.18
CA PHE A 485 -22.96 -0.43 -12.78
C PHE A 485 -21.62 0.28 -12.50
N ALA A 486 -20.50 -0.29 -12.97
CA ALA A 486 -19.19 0.33 -12.82
C ALA A 486 -19.12 1.70 -13.51
N GLN A 487 -19.68 1.82 -14.72
CA GLN A 487 -19.74 3.09 -15.45
C GLN A 487 -20.57 4.15 -14.71
N ASP A 488 -21.66 3.76 -14.05
CA ASP A 488 -22.58 4.69 -13.40
C ASP A 488 -22.15 5.09 -11.99
N HIS A 489 -21.39 4.23 -11.30
CA HIS A 489 -21.09 4.40 -9.87
C HIS A 489 -19.62 4.38 -9.48
N ILE A 490 -18.71 3.91 -10.33
CA ILE A 490 -17.26 3.79 -10.04
C ILE A 490 -16.44 4.70 -10.95
N LEU A 491 -16.72 4.70 -12.25
CA LEU A 491 -16.05 5.51 -13.27
C LEU A 491 -16.66 6.93 -13.34
N CYS A 492 -16.67 7.62 -12.20
CA CYS A 492 -17.23 8.95 -12.02
C CYS A 492 -16.16 9.92 -11.48
N ALA A 493 -16.25 11.19 -11.84
CA ALA A 493 -15.23 12.20 -11.50
C ALA A 493 -15.01 12.36 -9.98
N ASP A 494 -16.07 12.23 -9.17
CA ASP A 494 -16.03 12.26 -7.70
C ASP A 494 -15.47 10.98 -7.06
N LYS A 495 -15.29 9.90 -7.83
CA LYS A 495 -14.93 8.57 -7.34
C LYS A 495 -13.71 7.95 -8.00
N ILE A 496 -13.24 8.50 -9.11
CA ILE A 496 -12.17 7.90 -9.92
C ILE A 496 -10.87 7.74 -9.12
N LEU A 497 -10.46 8.77 -8.36
CA LEU A 497 -9.27 8.68 -7.49
C LEU A 497 -9.47 7.71 -6.32
N ASN A 498 -10.71 7.53 -5.88
CA ASN A 498 -11.06 6.63 -4.81
C ASN A 498 -10.95 5.17 -5.23
N HIS A 499 -11.17 4.85 -6.49
CA HIS A 499 -11.14 3.47 -7.02
C HIS A 499 -10.00 3.18 -7.99
N PHE A 500 -9.02 4.08 -8.09
CA PHE A 500 -7.90 3.99 -9.04
C PHE A 500 -7.22 2.62 -9.06
N ASP A 501 -6.88 2.06 -7.89
CA ASP A 501 -6.21 0.76 -7.76
C ASP A 501 -7.06 -0.44 -8.25
N TYR A 502 -8.37 -0.23 -8.44
CA TYR A 502 -9.31 -1.27 -8.90
C TYR A 502 -9.65 -1.16 -10.39
N LEU A 503 -9.34 -0.04 -11.05
CA LEU A 503 -9.58 0.13 -12.49
C LEU A 503 -8.85 -0.92 -13.33
N PRO A 504 -7.59 -1.29 -13.03
CA PRO A 504 -6.87 -2.30 -13.81
C PRO A 504 -7.52 -3.69 -13.70
N ARG A 505 -8.13 -4.01 -12.56
CA ARG A 505 -8.88 -5.25 -12.36
C ARG A 505 -10.16 -5.29 -13.19
N LEU A 506 -10.91 -4.19 -13.18
CA LEU A 506 -12.11 -4.05 -14.02
C LEU A 506 -11.78 -4.17 -15.52
N LEU A 507 -10.68 -3.53 -15.94
CA LEU A 507 -10.20 -3.62 -17.32
C LEU A 507 -9.73 -5.05 -17.66
N SER A 508 -8.89 -5.65 -16.81
CA SER A 508 -8.39 -7.02 -16.95
C SER A 508 -9.53 -8.03 -17.10
N LEU A 509 -10.60 -7.88 -16.31
CA LEU A 509 -11.80 -8.69 -16.44
C LEU A 509 -12.38 -8.62 -17.87
N SER A 510 -12.62 -7.41 -18.39
CA SER A 510 -13.18 -7.23 -19.74
C SER A 510 -12.28 -7.79 -20.85
N ILE A 511 -10.97 -7.65 -20.71
CA ILE A 511 -9.99 -8.20 -21.67
C ILE A 511 -9.98 -9.73 -21.61
N SER A 512 -9.95 -10.31 -20.41
CA SER A 512 -9.81 -11.77 -20.21
C SER A 512 -10.99 -12.56 -20.79
N VAL A 513 -12.18 -11.96 -20.86
CA VAL A 513 -13.39 -12.58 -21.42
C VAL A 513 -13.69 -12.16 -22.86
N GLY A 514 -12.87 -11.28 -23.45
CA GLY A 514 -12.99 -10.82 -24.84
C GLY A 514 -14.02 -9.69 -25.08
N ASP A 515 -14.49 -9.01 -24.04
CA ASP A 515 -15.47 -7.91 -24.15
C ASP A 515 -14.79 -6.57 -24.48
N TRP A 516 -14.13 -6.50 -25.66
CA TRP A 516 -13.32 -5.37 -26.09
C TRP A 516 -14.06 -4.03 -26.15
N ALA A 517 -15.33 -4.04 -26.56
CA ALA A 517 -16.14 -2.82 -26.61
C ALA A 517 -16.32 -2.21 -25.21
N ASP A 518 -16.50 -3.04 -24.19
CA ASP A 518 -16.60 -2.57 -22.80
C ASP A 518 -15.22 -2.23 -22.22
N ALA A 519 -14.16 -2.93 -22.62
CA ALA A 519 -12.77 -2.56 -22.31
C ALA A 519 -12.44 -1.12 -22.79
N HIS A 520 -12.77 -0.79 -24.04
CA HIS A 520 -12.63 0.57 -24.56
C HIS A 520 -13.43 1.59 -23.75
N LYS A 521 -14.70 1.29 -23.45
CA LYS A 521 -15.54 2.19 -22.63
C LYS A 521 -14.97 2.40 -21.23
N ILE A 522 -14.39 1.38 -20.60
CA ILE A 522 -13.76 1.49 -19.28
C ILE A 522 -12.60 2.48 -19.34
N VAL A 523 -11.73 2.34 -20.36
CA VAL A 523 -10.61 3.27 -20.59
C VAL A 523 -11.11 4.69 -20.82
N ASP A 524 -12.04 4.87 -21.76
CA ASP A 524 -12.59 6.18 -22.10
C ASP A 524 -13.27 6.86 -20.93
N SER A 525 -14.10 6.11 -20.18
CA SER A 525 -14.80 6.62 -19.02
C SER A 525 -13.84 6.99 -17.89
N SER A 526 -12.76 6.22 -17.70
CA SER A 526 -11.76 6.51 -16.66
C SER A 526 -11.04 7.82 -16.93
N PHE A 527 -10.56 8.02 -18.16
CA PHE A 527 -9.89 9.26 -18.55
C PHE A 527 -10.87 10.44 -18.61
N SER A 528 -12.09 10.26 -19.12
CA SER A 528 -13.09 11.31 -19.14
C SER A 528 -13.49 11.77 -17.74
N ALA A 529 -13.63 10.84 -16.79
CA ALA A 529 -13.86 11.15 -15.39
C ALA A 529 -12.69 11.93 -14.77
N LEU A 530 -11.45 11.54 -15.11
CA LEU A 530 -10.25 12.25 -14.67
C LEU A 530 -10.17 13.67 -15.27
N ASP A 531 -10.42 13.84 -16.57
CA ASP A 531 -10.47 15.14 -17.24
C ASP A 531 -11.49 16.06 -16.56
N GLN A 532 -12.68 15.55 -16.26
CA GLN A 532 -13.75 16.30 -15.63
C GLN A 532 -13.37 16.72 -14.20
N LEU A 533 -12.73 15.83 -13.44
CA LEU A 533 -12.23 16.14 -12.11
C LEU A 533 -11.14 17.22 -12.16
N ILE A 534 -10.13 17.05 -13.03
CA ILE A 534 -8.99 17.96 -13.14
C ILE A 534 -9.47 19.36 -13.53
N LYS A 535 -10.29 19.48 -14.58
CA LYS A 535 -10.87 20.77 -14.98
C LYS A 535 -11.64 21.44 -13.85
N THR A 536 -12.34 20.66 -13.02
CA THR A 536 -13.06 21.19 -11.86
C THR A 536 -12.10 21.72 -10.80
N VAL A 537 -11.07 20.95 -10.48
CA VAL A 537 -10.06 21.32 -9.48
C VAL A 537 -9.28 22.55 -9.95
N GLU A 538 -8.86 22.61 -11.22
CA GLU A 538 -8.20 23.78 -11.81
C GLU A 538 -9.06 25.05 -11.71
N ASN A 539 -10.38 24.93 -11.92
CA ASN A 539 -11.31 26.05 -11.78
C ASN A 539 -11.60 26.45 -10.32
N ASP A 540 -11.38 25.55 -9.35
CA ASP A 540 -11.61 25.78 -7.90
C ASP A 540 -10.27 25.98 -7.16
N GLY A 541 -9.34 26.71 -7.78
CA GLY A 541 -8.06 27.13 -7.18
C GLY A 541 -6.89 26.14 -7.32
N ASN A 542 -7.09 25.03 -8.03
CA ASN A 542 -6.08 24.01 -8.35
C ASN A 542 -5.37 23.42 -7.11
N ILE A 543 -6.09 23.32 -5.99
CA ILE A 543 -5.52 22.89 -4.71
C ILE A 543 -5.54 21.37 -4.55
N SER A 544 -4.39 20.80 -4.19
CA SER A 544 -4.23 19.37 -3.91
C SER A 544 -3.40 19.11 -2.64
N ILE A 545 -3.32 17.83 -2.26
CA ILE A 545 -2.48 17.33 -1.16
C ILE A 545 -1.53 16.29 -1.75
N VAL A 546 -0.21 16.47 -1.59
CA VAL A 546 0.81 15.52 -2.06
C VAL A 546 1.63 15.02 -0.88
N ASN A 547 1.74 13.70 -0.72
CA ASN A 547 2.39 13.05 0.45
C ASN A 547 1.87 13.54 1.81
N GLY A 548 0.63 14.05 1.86
CA GLY A 548 0.00 14.63 3.05
C GLY A 548 0.39 16.08 3.36
N ILE A 549 1.15 16.74 2.48
CA ILE A 549 1.36 18.19 2.51
C ILE A 549 0.28 18.83 1.65
N GLY A 550 -0.54 19.69 2.26
CA GLY A 550 -1.63 20.37 1.57
C GLY A 550 -1.19 21.61 0.80
N HIS A 551 -2.18 22.27 0.17
CA HIS A 551 -2.00 23.51 -0.58
C HIS A 551 -0.96 23.39 -1.69
N GLN A 552 -0.99 22.26 -2.41
CA GLN A 552 -0.14 22.03 -3.57
C GLN A 552 -0.88 22.39 -4.84
N GLU A 553 -0.35 23.35 -5.59
CA GLU A 553 -0.85 23.75 -6.88
C GLU A 553 -0.16 22.93 -7.98
N LEU A 554 -0.84 21.92 -8.51
CA LEU A 554 -0.23 21.03 -9.51
C LEU A 554 -0.02 21.75 -10.83
N THR A 555 1.18 21.62 -11.39
CA THR A 555 1.48 22.08 -12.74
C THR A 555 0.78 21.20 -13.78
N THR A 556 0.75 21.65 -15.03
CA THR A 556 0.31 20.81 -16.16
C THR A 556 1.08 19.49 -16.21
N ASP A 557 2.37 19.49 -15.86
CA ASP A 557 3.19 18.27 -15.83
C ASP A 557 2.86 17.37 -14.63
N GLY A 558 2.45 17.95 -13.50
CA GLY A 558 1.84 17.23 -12.38
C GLY A 558 0.62 16.43 -12.79
N TRP A 559 -0.33 17.07 -13.48
CA TRP A 559 -1.51 16.39 -14.01
C TRP A 559 -1.14 15.35 -15.06
N LYS A 560 -0.29 15.67 -16.04
CA LYS A 560 0.19 14.69 -17.05
C LYS A 560 0.84 13.46 -16.41
N ASN A 561 1.58 13.62 -15.32
CA ASN A 561 2.17 12.47 -14.63
C ASN A 561 1.10 11.55 -14.03
N LEU A 562 0.00 12.10 -13.50
CA LEU A 562 -1.14 11.29 -13.05
C LEU A 562 -1.77 10.48 -14.20
N TYR A 563 -1.89 11.07 -15.41
CA TYR A 563 -2.30 10.32 -16.61
C TYR A 563 -1.29 9.23 -16.95
N LYS A 564 0.01 9.57 -16.96
CA LYS A 564 1.10 8.61 -17.20
C LYS A 564 0.92 7.41 -16.27
N SER A 565 0.78 7.63 -14.98
CA SER A 565 0.52 6.56 -14.01
C SER A 565 -0.66 5.67 -14.41
N LEU A 566 -1.83 6.23 -14.71
CA LEU A 566 -3.01 5.44 -15.12
C LEU A 566 -2.75 4.60 -16.38
N ILE A 567 -2.04 5.17 -17.35
CA ILE A 567 -1.63 4.48 -18.59
C ILE A 567 -0.76 3.27 -18.26
N TYR A 568 0.27 3.39 -17.39
CA TYR A 568 1.11 2.25 -17.01
C TYR A 568 0.30 1.13 -16.36
N TYR A 569 -0.63 1.48 -15.46
CA TYR A 569 -1.52 0.49 -14.85
C TYR A 569 -2.41 -0.23 -15.89
N PHE A 570 -2.92 0.49 -16.89
CA PHE A 570 -3.70 -0.11 -17.97
C PHE A 570 -2.86 -0.98 -18.89
N ILE A 571 -1.66 -0.56 -19.27
CA ILE A 571 -0.75 -1.34 -20.11
C ILE A 571 -0.36 -2.64 -19.41
N ASP A 572 0.09 -2.57 -18.16
CA ASP A 572 0.53 -3.76 -17.40
C ASP A 572 -0.61 -4.75 -17.15
N CYS A 573 -1.80 -4.28 -16.79
CA CYS A 573 -2.94 -5.19 -16.61
C CYS A 573 -3.43 -5.79 -17.93
N SER A 574 -3.36 -5.04 -19.03
CA SER A 574 -3.71 -5.54 -20.36
C SER A 574 -2.74 -6.63 -20.80
N ALA A 575 -1.44 -6.43 -20.58
CA ALA A 575 -0.40 -7.43 -20.86
C ALA A 575 -0.61 -8.72 -20.05
N LYS A 576 -1.05 -8.62 -18.79
CA LYS A 576 -1.38 -9.77 -17.93
C LYS A 576 -2.66 -10.50 -18.35
N ALA A 577 -3.68 -9.74 -18.74
CA ALA A 577 -5.01 -10.26 -19.01
C ALA A 577 -5.13 -10.87 -20.40
N TYR A 578 -4.37 -10.34 -21.36
CA TYR A 578 -4.40 -10.83 -22.73
C TYR A 578 -3.70 -12.18 -22.82
N LEU A 579 -4.49 -13.24 -22.96
CA LEU A 579 -4.01 -14.58 -23.28
C LEU A 579 -3.98 -14.71 -24.81
N PRO A 580 -2.80 -14.66 -25.47
CA PRO A 580 -2.70 -15.03 -26.87
C PRO A 580 -2.98 -16.53 -26.98
N THR A 581 -4.24 -16.91 -27.14
CA THR A 581 -4.56 -18.28 -27.47
C THR A 581 -3.97 -18.56 -28.86
N LYS A 582 -3.14 -19.62 -28.97
CA LYS A 582 -2.69 -20.17 -30.26
C LYS A 582 -3.87 -20.50 -31.20
N SER A 583 -5.10 -20.48 -30.70
CA SER A 583 -6.36 -20.81 -31.36
C SER A 583 -7.43 -19.69 -31.36
N SER A 584 -7.12 -18.42 -31.06
CA SER A 584 -8.08 -17.33 -31.37
C SER A 584 -8.11 -17.15 -32.89
N THR A 585 -8.91 -17.95 -33.59
CA THR A 585 -9.16 -17.85 -35.03
C THR A 585 -10.05 -16.66 -35.39
N ASP A 586 -10.54 -15.90 -34.40
CA ASP A 586 -11.41 -14.75 -34.62
C ASP A 586 -10.59 -13.49 -34.94
N TYR A 587 -10.50 -13.20 -36.23
CA TYR A 587 -9.87 -11.99 -36.77
C TYR A 587 -10.39 -10.69 -36.11
N ASN A 588 -11.67 -10.64 -35.74
CA ASN A 588 -12.27 -9.44 -35.15
C ASN A 588 -11.74 -9.18 -33.74
N VAL A 589 -11.54 -10.24 -32.95
CA VAL A 589 -10.98 -10.17 -31.60
C VAL A 589 -9.54 -9.64 -31.66
N ARG A 590 -8.71 -10.12 -32.60
CA ARG A 590 -7.34 -9.61 -32.79
C ARG A 590 -7.33 -8.16 -33.25
N LYS A 591 -8.16 -7.80 -34.23
CA LYS A 591 -8.28 -6.42 -34.73
C LYS A 591 -8.72 -5.44 -33.64
N LEU A 592 -9.65 -5.84 -32.78
CA LEU A 592 -10.10 -5.02 -31.65
C LEU A 592 -9.03 -4.91 -30.56
N ALA A 593 -8.28 -5.98 -30.28
CA ALA A 593 -7.13 -5.92 -29.38
C ALA A 593 -6.04 -4.97 -29.89
N THR A 594 -5.70 -5.04 -31.19
CA THR A 594 -4.75 -4.11 -31.82
C THR A 594 -5.22 -2.66 -31.70
N LYS A 595 -6.47 -2.38 -32.07
CA LYS A 595 -7.06 -1.04 -31.95
C LYS A 595 -7.10 -0.54 -30.50
N PHE A 596 -7.32 -1.45 -29.55
CA PHE A 596 -7.32 -1.11 -28.13
C PHE A 596 -5.94 -0.70 -27.64
N ILE A 597 -4.91 -1.43 -28.04
CA ILE A 597 -3.53 -1.06 -27.76
C ILE A 597 -3.19 0.26 -28.45
N GLU A 598 -3.50 0.42 -29.74
CA GLU A 598 -3.28 1.68 -30.47
C GLU A 598 -3.98 2.87 -29.80
N HIS A 599 -5.22 2.69 -29.32
CA HIS A 599 -5.96 3.72 -28.60
C HIS A 599 -5.33 4.10 -27.25
N LEU A 600 -4.84 3.11 -26.49
CA LEU A 600 -4.04 3.37 -25.29
C LEU A 600 -2.72 4.06 -25.68
N SER A 601 -2.18 3.72 -26.85
CA SER A 601 -0.95 4.29 -27.38
C SER A 601 -1.08 5.72 -27.87
N GLU A 602 -2.21 6.12 -28.42
CA GLU A 602 -2.42 7.51 -28.85
C GLU A 602 -2.56 8.46 -27.65
N ARG A 603 -3.05 7.97 -26.52
CA ARG A 603 -3.19 8.74 -25.28
C ARG A 603 -1.88 8.88 -24.50
N ALA A 604 -0.97 7.95 -24.75
CA ALA A 604 0.40 8.00 -24.31
C ALA A 604 1.19 8.80 -25.35
N ASN A 605 1.91 9.87 -24.99
CA ASN A 605 2.88 10.42 -25.95
C ASN A 605 3.99 9.36 -26.15
N PHE A 606 3.82 8.51 -27.16
CA PHE A 606 4.44 7.19 -27.21
C PHE A 606 5.97 7.23 -27.27
N ASN A 607 6.55 8.33 -27.74
CA ASN A 607 8.00 8.53 -27.75
C ASN A 607 8.58 8.92 -26.38
N GLU A 608 7.79 9.52 -25.48
CA GLU A 608 8.20 9.87 -24.10
C GLU A 608 8.04 8.69 -23.13
N LEU A 609 7.11 7.77 -23.41
CA LEU A 609 6.91 6.56 -22.60
C LEU A 609 7.93 5.44 -22.88
N PHE A 610 8.65 5.49 -24.01
CA PHE A 610 9.46 4.37 -24.51
C PHE A 610 10.92 4.72 -24.84
N SER A 611 11.43 5.88 -24.41
CA SER A 611 12.84 6.27 -24.64
C SER A 611 13.88 5.36 -23.96
N LEU A 612 13.47 4.28 -23.29
CA LEU A 612 14.35 3.28 -22.67
C LEU A 612 14.14 1.81 -23.06
N ASN A 613 13.19 1.42 -23.93
CA ASN A 613 13.02 0.00 -24.27
C ASN A 613 12.60 -0.25 -25.73
N THR A 614 13.56 -0.72 -26.53
CA THR A 614 13.45 -1.00 -27.99
C THR A 614 12.61 -2.24 -28.32
N TRP A 615 12.34 -3.12 -27.36
CA TRP A 615 11.65 -4.40 -27.60
C TRP A 615 10.12 -4.31 -27.50
N ILE A 616 9.52 -3.37 -26.75
CA ILE A 616 8.05 -3.22 -26.73
C ILE A 616 7.50 -2.78 -28.10
N LYS A 617 8.26 -1.92 -28.80
CA LYS A 617 8.04 -1.60 -30.22
C LYS A 617 8.15 -2.83 -31.11
N SER A 618 8.93 -3.82 -30.71
CA SER A 618 9.13 -5.06 -31.45
C SER A 618 8.07 -6.09 -31.07
N SER A 619 7.69 -6.30 -29.82
CA SER A 619 6.82 -7.42 -29.43
C SER A 619 5.34 -7.10 -29.43
N LEU A 620 4.92 -5.89 -29.04
CA LEU A 620 3.52 -5.52 -29.26
C LEU A 620 3.22 -5.36 -30.75
N ILE A 621 4.18 -4.93 -31.57
CA ILE A 621 4.00 -4.80 -33.03
C ILE A 621 4.28 -6.12 -33.78
N LEU A 622 5.32 -6.90 -33.44
CA LEU A 622 5.64 -8.20 -34.08
C LEU A 622 4.66 -9.29 -33.66
N HIS A 623 4.14 -9.32 -32.43
CA HIS A 623 3.11 -10.31 -32.08
C HIS A 623 1.78 -10.01 -32.77
N LEU A 624 1.55 -8.77 -33.21
CA LEU A 624 0.39 -8.36 -34.01
C LEU A 624 0.64 -8.45 -35.53
N ASN A 625 1.88 -8.29 -36.01
CA ASN A 625 2.23 -8.32 -37.45
C ASN A 625 2.82 -9.65 -37.96
N SER A 626 3.25 -10.58 -37.09
CA SER A 626 3.98 -11.80 -37.52
C SER A 626 3.13 -12.93 -38.12
N LYS A 627 1.91 -12.66 -38.58
CA LYS A 627 1.13 -13.62 -39.40
C LYS A 627 0.42 -12.99 -40.61
N GLU A 628 1.02 -11.98 -41.24
CA GLU A 628 0.65 -11.59 -42.61
C GLU A 628 1.57 -12.18 -43.70
N VAL A 629 2.48 -13.10 -43.34
CA VAL A 629 3.22 -13.90 -44.34
C VAL A 629 3.24 -15.36 -43.93
N THR A 630 2.12 -16.06 -44.19
CA THR A 630 2.04 -17.41 -44.78
C THR A 630 0.59 -17.82 -44.97
#